data_AF-A0A7Y5H7T7-F1
#
_entry.id   AF-A0A7Y5H7T7-F1
#
_cell.length_a   1.000
_cell.length_b   1.000
_cell.length_c   1.000
_cell.angle_alpha   90.00
_cell.angle_beta   90.00
_cell.angle_gamma   90.00
#
_symmetry.space_group_name_H-M   'P 1'
#
loop_
_entity.id
_entity.type
_entity.pdbx_description
1 polymer ?
#
loop_
_entity_poly.entity_id
_entity_poly.type
_entity_poly.pdbx_seq_one_letter_code
_entity_poly.pdbx_strand_id
1 'polypeptide(L)'
;MTLLLAAATFLAITPLLAEKVDMNGETLKETATHIVTGKVLAIYGREVKSEKWLTSHWVAEVAIDAVEKGEGLEKGGLVYVRYWTRSWIGAGAPPPGTNGHRGIPTEGQTLRIYAAKNAYDGFSNENTDGGYNVIGANGFEAIK
;
A
#
# COMPACT_ATOMS: atom_id res chain seq x y z
N MET A 1 60.61 -21.60 3.49
CA MET A 1 59.29 -22.26 3.65
C MET A 1 58.30 -21.16 3.99
N THR A 2 57.63 -20.62 2.98
CA THR A 2 56.80 -19.41 3.11
C THR A 2 55.35 -19.83 2.93
N LEU A 3 54.57 -19.83 4.01
CA LEU A 3 53.12 -20.07 3.95
C LEU A 3 52.44 -18.77 3.50
N LEU A 4 51.78 -18.78 2.34
CA LEU A 4 50.81 -17.76 1.97
C LEU A 4 49.45 -18.12 2.58
N LEU A 5 48.96 -17.25 3.46
CA LEU A 5 47.61 -17.33 4.03
C LEU A 5 46.65 -16.64 3.05
N ALA A 6 45.82 -17.42 2.35
CA ALA A 6 44.77 -16.86 1.49
C ALA A 6 43.57 -16.47 2.37
N ALA A 7 43.35 -15.16 2.53
CA ALA A 7 42.16 -14.63 3.18
C ALA A 7 40.97 -14.70 2.22
N ALA A 8 40.02 -15.59 2.48
CA ALA A 8 38.77 -15.67 1.74
C ALA A 8 37.79 -14.59 2.23
N THR A 9 37.57 -13.55 1.43
CA THR A 9 36.54 -12.53 1.65
C THR A 9 35.17 -13.14 1.33
N PHE A 10 34.37 -13.43 2.37
CA PHE A 10 32.96 -13.77 2.21
C PHE A 10 32.17 -12.50 1.86
N LEU A 11 31.76 -12.36 0.60
CA LEU A 11 30.77 -11.36 0.19
C LEU A 11 29.41 -11.79 0.74
N ALA A 12 28.89 -11.10 1.76
CA ALA A 12 27.53 -11.30 2.24
C ALA A 12 26.55 -10.74 1.20
N ILE A 13 25.95 -11.62 0.40
CA ILE A 13 24.84 -11.26 -0.48
C ILE A 13 23.60 -11.12 0.40
N THR A 14 23.22 -9.89 0.74
CA THR A 14 21.93 -9.64 1.37
C THR A 14 20.83 -9.85 0.33
N PRO A 15 19.83 -10.70 0.58
CA PRO A 15 18.69 -10.81 -0.31
C PRO A 15 17.94 -9.47 -0.28
N LEU A 16 18.01 -8.73 -1.37
CA LEU A 16 17.20 -7.53 -1.56
C LEU A 16 15.74 -7.99 -1.62
N LEU A 17 14.92 -7.58 -0.63
CA LEU A 17 13.49 -7.79 -0.68
C LEU A 17 12.98 -7.05 -1.93
N ALA A 18 12.50 -7.79 -2.95
CA ALA A 18 11.97 -7.18 -4.18
C ALA A 18 10.58 -6.59 -3.91
N GLU A 19 10.55 -5.56 -3.06
CA GLU A 19 9.34 -4.83 -2.72
C GLU A 19 8.92 -3.94 -3.91
N LYS A 20 7.61 -3.75 -4.06
CA LYS A 20 7.10 -2.85 -5.10
C LYS A 20 7.56 -1.42 -4.78
N VAL A 21 8.22 -0.79 -5.75
CA VAL A 21 8.68 0.60 -5.66
C VAL A 21 7.48 1.55 -5.58
N ASP A 22 7.66 2.65 -4.83
CA ASP A 22 6.70 3.74 -4.75
C ASP A 22 6.44 4.37 -6.13
N MET A 23 5.18 4.70 -6.40
CA MET A 23 4.84 5.55 -7.54
C MET A 23 5.21 6.99 -7.23
N ASN A 24 5.74 7.72 -8.21
CA ASN A 24 5.92 9.16 -8.06
C ASN A 24 4.56 9.88 -8.10
N GLY A 25 4.52 11.16 -7.71
CA GLY A 25 3.27 11.92 -7.61
C GLY A 25 2.51 12.06 -8.93
N GLU A 26 3.21 12.14 -10.07
CA GLU A 26 2.59 12.18 -11.39
C GLU A 26 1.91 10.84 -11.73
N THR A 27 2.64 9.74 -11.55
CA THR A 27 2.13 8.37 -11.78
C THR A 27 0.92 8.07 -10.88
N LEU A 28 0.95 8.50 -9.61
CA LEU A 28 -0.19 8.40 -8.70
C LEU A 28 -1.42 9.13 -9.24
N LYS A 29 -1.25 10.38 -9.69
CA LYS A 29 -2.33 11.21 -10.24
C LYS A 29 -2.90 10.66 -11.53
N GLU A 30 -2.06 10.13 -12.40
CA GLU A 30 -2.48 9.51 -13.67
C GLU A 30 -3.26 8.23 -13.42
N THR A 31 -2.73 7.35 -12.55
CA THR A 31 -3.33 6.04 -12.25
C THR A 31 -4.65 6.17 -11.48
N ALA A 32 -4.73 7.12 -10.55
CA ALA A 32 -5.91 7.29 -9.71
C ALA A 32 -7.14 7.68 -10.54
N THR A 33 -8.25 6.99 -10.33
CA THR A 33 -9.56 7.43 -10.83
C THR A 33 -10.15 8.54 -9.95
N HIS A 34 -9.84 8.48 -8.65
CA HIS A 34 -10.35 9.40 -7.63
C HIS A 34 -9.19 9.86 -6.76
N ILE A 35 -9.20 11.14 -6.41
CA ILE A 35 -8.27 11.74 -5.46
C ILE A 35 -9.09 12.57 -4.50
N VAL A 36 -8.96 12.28 -3.21
CA VAL A 36 -9.65 13.02 -2.16
C VAL A 36 -8.68 13.41 -1.07
N THR A 37 -9.00 14.49 -0.36
CA THR A 37 -8.43 14.77 0.95
C THR A 37 -9.50 14.58 2.00
N GLY A 38 -9.10 14.07 3.16
CA GLY A 38 -10.08 13.81 4.22
C GLY A 38 -9.47 13.25 5.48
N LYS A 39 -10.27 13.31 6.55
CA LYS A 39 -9.94 12.77 7.87
C LYS A 39 -10.41 11.33 7.99
N VAL A 40 -9.51 10.44 8.40
CA VAL A 40 -9.83 9.05 8.73
C VAL A 40 -10.66 9.03 10.01
N LEU A 41 -11.88 8.50 9.94
CA LEU A 41 -12.79 8.40 11.07
C LEU A 41 -12.64 7.08 11.82
N ALA A 42 -12.56 5.98 11.08
CA ALA A 42 -12.48 4.63 11.61
C ALA A 42 -11.68 3.72 10.66
N ILE A 43 -11.08 2.68 11.22
CA ILE A 43 -10.40 1.62 10.44
C ILE A 43 -11.01 0.27 10.79
N TYR A 44 -11.50 -0.43 9.77
CA TYR A 44 -12.01 -1.79 9.86
C TYR A 44 -11.04 -2.74 9.20
N GLY A 45 -11.01 -4.00 9.65
CA GLY A 45 -10.26 -5.00 8.91
C GLY A 45 -10.46 -6.42 9.37
N ARG A 46 -9.81 -7.31 8.62
CA ARG A 46 -9.71 -8.73 8.92
C ARG A 46 -8.33 -9.22 8.55
N GLU A 47 -7.91 -10.26 9.24
CA GLU A 47 -6.67 -10.96 8.92
C GLU A 47 -6.97 -12.36 8.38
N VAL A 48 -6.18 -12.76 7.39
CA VAL A 48 -6.24 -14.07 6.77
C VAL A 48 -4.87 -14.70 6.93
N LYS A 49 -4.82 -15.76 7.73
CA LYS A 49 -3.62 -16.58 7.93
C LYS A 49 -3.60 -17.71 6.90
N SER A 50 -2.51 -17.79 6.15
CA SER A 50 -2.13 -18.95 5.35
C SER A 50 -0.97 -19.67 6.01
N GLU A 51 -0.44 -20.74 5.39
CA GLU A 51 0.70 -21.48 5.92
C GLU A 51 1.93 -20.59 6.19
N LYS A 52 2.21 -19.62 5.30
CA LYS A 52 3.45 -18.82 5.35
C LYS A 52 3.23 -17.31 5.37
N TRP A 53 1.99 -16.85 5.26
CA TRP A 53 1.65 -15.42 5.26
C TRP A 53 0.50 -15.11 6.21
N LEU A 54 0.62 -13.97 6.89
CA LEU A 54 -0.49 -13.26 7.50
C LEU A 54 -0.82 -12.06 6.60
N THR A 55 -2.01 -12.05 6.01
CA THR A 55 -2.48 -10.93 5.15
C THR A 55 -3.59 -10.19 5.86
N SER A 56 -3.46 -8.88 5.98
CA SER A 56 -4.45 -8.03 6.62
C SER A 56 -5.13 -7.18 5.56
N HIS A 57 -6.46 -7.26 5.48
CA HIS A 57 -7.30 -6.48 4.59
C HIS A 57 -8.03 -5.43 5.42
N TRP A 58 -7.90 -4.17 5.01
CA TRP A 58 -8.37 -3.02 5.75
C TRP A 58 -9.29 -2.15 4.91
N VAL A 59 -10.16 -1.43 5.60
CA VAL A 59 -11.00 -0.37 5.05
C VAL A 59 -10.90 0.84 5.96
N ALA A 60 -10.46 1.97 5.42
CA ALA A 60 -10.54 3.25 6.12
C ALA A 60 -11.83 3.96 5.72
N GLU A 61 -12.64 4.34 6.72
CA GLU A 61 -13.75 5.29 6.56
C GLU A 61 -13.19 6.71 6.64
N VAL A 62 -13.42 7.51 5.60
CA VAL A 62 -12.82 8.83 5.46
C VAL A 62 -13.91 9.88 5.25
N ALA A 63 -13.94 10.89 6.12
CA ALA A 63 -14.73 12.10 5.92
C ALA A 63 -14.03 13.01 4.90
N ILE A 64 -14.71 13.30 3.80
CA ILE A 64 -14.13 14.02 2.66
C ILE A 64 -14.10 15.52 2.95
N ASP A 65 -12.89 16.09 2.97
CA ASP A 65 -12.66 17.53 3.06
C ASP A 65 -12.66 18.20 1.67
N ALA A 66 -12.08 17.52 0.68
CA ALA A 66 -12.10 17.94 -0.73
C ALA A 66 -12.02 16.75 -1.70
N VAL A 67 -12.61 16.93 -2.87
CA VAL A 67 -12.46 16.01 -4.02
C VAL A 67 -11.59 16.72 -5.05
N GLU A 68 -10.40 16.18 -5.31
CA GLU A 68 -9.43 16.71 -6.27
C GLU A 68 -9.58 16.07 -7.67
N LYS A 69 -10.09 14.82 -7.73
CA LYS A 69 -10.34 14.08 -8.96
C LYS A 69 -11.44 13.04 -8.75
N GLY A 70 -12.21 12.78 -9.81
CA GLY A 70 -13.26 11.76 -9.86
C GLY A 70 -14.66 12.32 -9.63
N GLU A 71 -15.68 11.58 -10.07
CA GLU A 71 -17.09 11.98 -9.99
C GLU A 71 -17.86 11.12 -8.98
N GLY A 72 -18.96 11.64 -8.44
CA GLY A 72 -19.85 10.90 -7.53
C GLY A 72 -19.38 10.82 -6.07
N LEU A 73 -18.26 11.46 -5.73
CA LEU A 73 -17.89 11.79 -4.36
C LEU A 73 -18.08 13.29 -4.15
N GLU A 74 -18.41 13.70 -2.93
CA GLU A 74 -18.64 15.10 -2.59
C GLU A 74 -18.06 15.47 -1.23
N LYS A 75 -17.72 16.75 -1.08
CA LYS A 75 -17.26 17.32 0.19
C LYS A 75 -18.31 17.15 1.28
N GLY A 76 -17.87 16.75 2.48
CA GLY A 76 -18.74 16.46 3.62
C GLY A 76 -19.34 15.05 3.59
N GLY A 77 -19.21 14.33 2.48
CA GLY A 77 -19.57 12.91 2.38
C GLY A 77 -18.52 11.98 3.00
N LEU A 78 -18.79 10.68 2.91
CA LEU A 78 -17.89 9.61 3.32
C LEU A 78 -17.39 8.82 2.12
N VAL A 79 -16.15 8.35 2.19
CA VAL A 79 -15.62 7.31 1.30
C VAL A 79 -14.94 6.22 2.09
N TYR A 80 -15.12 4.98 1.64
CA TYR A 80 -14.50 3.78 2.20
C TYR A 80 -13.41 3.31 1.24
N VAL A 81 -12.15 3.41 1.67
CA VAL A 81 -11.00 3.03 0.84
C VAL A 81 -10.35 1.75 1.34
N ARG A 82 -10.13 0.81 0.44
CA ARG A 82 -9.60 -0.53 0.71
C ARG A 82 -8.10 -0.55 0.49
N TYR A 83 -7.39 -1.14 1.44
CA TYR A 83 -5.95 -1.34 1.36
C TYR A 83 -5.59 -2.66 2.07
N TRP A 84 -4.36 -3.10 1.88
CA TRP A 84 -3.91 -4.37 2.43
C TRP A 84 -2.41 -4.34 2.74
N THR A 85 -2.02 -5.17 3.70
CA THR A 85 -0.63 -5.46 4.04
C THR A 85 -0.44 -6.97 4.19
N ARG A 86 0.78 -7.47 4.06
CA ARG A 86 1.11 -8.86 4.43
C ARG A 86 2.46 -8.97 5.10
N SER A 87 2.57 -9.97 5.97
CA SER A 87 3.78 -10.30 6.71
C SER A 87 4.12 -11.78 6.52
N TRP A 88 5.40 -12.06 6.30
CA TRP A 88 5.92 -13.42 6.23
C TRP A 88 5.95 -14.02 7.63
N ILE A 89 5.35 -15.21 7.78
CA ILE A 89 5.32 -15.99 9.01
C ILE A 89 5.92 -17.39 8.82
N GLY A 90 6.48 -17.66 7.64
CA GLY A 90 7.19 -18.90 7.34
C GLY A 90 8.61 -18.92 7.90
N ALA A 91 9.27 -20.07 7.79
CA ALA A 91 10.69 -20.19 8.12
C ALA A 91 11.59 -19.58 7.03
N GLY A 92 12.73 -19.03 7.43
CA GLY A 92 13.72 -18.47 6.51
C GLY A 92 13.36 -17.08 5.96
N ALA A 93 14.11 -16.64 4.96
CA ALA A 93 13.86 -15.35 4.31
C ALA A 93 12.55 -15.40 3.50
N PRO A 94 11.74 -14.32 3.52
CA PRO A 94 10.56 -14.23 2.69
C PRO A 94 10.94 -14.29 1.20
N PRO A 95 10.10 -14.88 0.34
CA PRO A 95 10.32 -14.80 -1.10
C PRO A 95 10.18 -13.33 -1.56
N PRO A 96 10.85 -12.95 -2.65
CA PRO A 96 10.73 -11.61 -3.22
C PRO A 96 9.27 -11.26 -3.56
N GLY A 97 8.85 -10.03 -3.27
CA GLY A 97 7.50 -9.54 -3.60
C GLY A 97 7.08 -8.32 -2.78
N THR A 98 5.88 -7.81 -3.05
CA THR A 98 5.30 -6.68 -2.31
C THR A 98 4.74 -7.11 -0.95
N ASN A 99 4.82 -6.24 0.06
CA ASN A 99 4.15 -6.43 1.36
C ASN A 99 2.85 -5.62 1.49
N GLY A 100 2.33 -5.10 0.37
CA GLY A 100 1.13 -4.29 0.31
C GLY A 100 1.43 -2.80 0.44
N HIS A 101 0.56 -2.09 1.16
CA HIS A 101 0.59 -0.65 1.32
C HIS A 101 1.52 -0.20 2.44
N ARG A 102 2.06 1.00 2.29
CA ARG A 102 2.90 1.75 3.24
C ARG A 102 2.22 3.08 3.54
N GLY A 103 2.72 3.77 4.58
CA GLY A 103 2.09 5.02 5.04
C GLY A 103 0.65 4.80 5.50
N ILE A 104 0.38 3.64 6.12
CA ILE A 104 -0.95 3.21 6.54
C ILE A 104 -1.59 4.28 7.44
N PRO A 105 -2.86 4.66 7.19
CA PRO A 105 -3.56 5.67 7.98
C PRO A 105 -3.68 5.29 9.46
N THR A 106 -3.79 6.31 10.31
CA THR A 106 -4.33 6.18 11.67
C THR A 106 -5.64 6.94 11.81
N GLU A 107 -6.51 6.49 12.70
CA GLU A 107 -7.74 7.24 13.03
C GLU A 107 -7.42 8.67 13.49
N GLY A 108 -8.22 9.62 13.03
CA GLY A 108 -8.01 11.06 13.26
C GLY A 108 -7.04 11.74 12.30
N GLN A 109 -6.28 11.00 11.50
CA GLN A 109 -5.32 11.57 10.55
C GLN A 109 -6.02 12.15 9.32
N THR A 110 -5.58 13.31 8.85
CA THR A 110 -5.97 13.86 7.56
C THR A 110 -4.92 13.52 6.50
N LEU A 111 -5.37 12.98 5.38
CA LEU A 111 -4.52 12.48 4.28
C LEU A 111 -5.08 12.94 2.93
N ARG A 112 -4.20 13.00 1.92
CA ARG A 112 -4.58 12.87 0.51
C ARG A 112 -4.54 11.39 0.14
N ILE A 113 -5.58 10.92 -0.54
CA ILE A 113 -5.77 9.51 -0.87
C ILE A 113 -6.00 9.38 -2.36
N TYR A 114 -5.15 8.59 -3.00
CA TYR A 114 -5.25 8.21 -4.40
C TYR A 114 -5.96 6.86 -4.49
N ALA A 115 -7.08 6.79 -5.21
CA ALA A 115 -7.88 5.58 -5.29
C ALA A 115 -8.30 5.21 -6.73
N ALA A 116 -8.35 3.91 -7.00
CA ALA A 116 -8.99 3.30 -8.16
C ALA A 116 -10.41 2.85 -7.80
N LYS A 117 -11.35 3.06 -8.73
CA LYS A 117 -12.68 2.48 -8.75
C LYS A 117 -12.88 1.88 -10.13
N ASN A 118 -13.20 0.59 -10.21
CA ASN A 118 -13.38 -0.11 -11.50
C ASN A 118 -12.17 0.02 -12.44
N ALA A 119 -10.95 0.00 -11.89
CA ALA A 119 -9.71 0.29 -12.62
C ALA A 119 -8.49 -0.37 -11.95
N TYR A 120 -7.35 -0.37 -12.67
CA TYR A 120 -6.06 -0.80 -12.14
C TYR A 120 -5.70 -0.02 -10.86
N ASP A 121 -5.43 -0.74 -9.77
CA ASP A 121 -5.13 -0.15 -8.46
C ASP A 121 -3.65 -0.08 -8.13
N GLY A 122 -2.77 -0.30 -9.10
CA GLY A 122 -1.33 -0.40 -8.85
C GLY A 122 -0.87 -1.80 -8.42
N PHE A 123 -1.78 -2.75 -8.16
CA PHE A 123 -1.45 -4.15 -7.92
C PHE A 123 -2.14 -5.09 -8.91
N SER A 124 -3.40 -4.83 -9.26
CA SER A 124 -4.21 -5.71 -10.10
C SER A 124 -5.26 -4.93 -10.91
N ASN A 125 -5.84 -5.58 -11.92
CA ASN A 125 -7.00 -5.10 -12.66
C ASN A 125 -8.33 -5.68 -12.12
N GLU A 126 -8.32 -6.27 -10.92
CA GLU A 126 -9.46 -7.04 -10.40
C GLU A 126 -10.50 -6.16 -9.69
N ASN A 127 -10.14 -4.91 -9.38
CA ASN A 127 -11.07 -3.93 -8.82
C ASN A 127 -12.16 -3.59 -9.84
N THR A 128 -13.29 -4.29 -9.78
CA THR A 128 -14.40 -4.20 -10.74
C THR A 128 -15.78 -4.19 -10.05
N ASP A 129 -15.79 -4.14 -8.71
CA ASP A 129 -16.97 -4.24 -7.86
C ASP A 129 -17.53 -2.87 -7.40
N GLY A 130 -17.01 -1.78 -7.96
CA GLY A 130 -17.43 -0.41 -7.65
C GLY A 130 -16.86 0.18 -6.36
N GLY A 131 -16.06 -0.56 -5.58
CA GLY A 131 -15.40 0.02 -4.41
C GLY A 131 -14.09 0.75 -4.75
N TYR A 132 -13.54 1.43 -3.75
CA TYR A 132 -12.33 2.23 -3.89
C TYR A 132 -11.13 1.46 -3.34
N ASN A 133 -10.14 1.16 -4.18
CA ASN A 133 -8.86 0.57 -3.77
C ASN A 133 -7.79 1.65 -3.78
N VAL A 134 -6.98 1.73 -2.74
CA VAL A 134 -5.86 2.68 -2.69
C VAL A 134 -4.82 2.31 -3.77
N ILE A 135 -4.28 3.33 -4.44
CA ILE A 135 -3.34 3.16 -5.54
C ILE A 135 -1.95 2.79 -5.03
N GLY A 136 -1.41 1.68 -5.53
CA GLY A 136 -0.02 1.31 -5.35
C GLY A 136 0.38 1.15 -3.88
N ALA A 137 1.68 1.07 -3.63
CA ALA A 137 2.15 0.89 -2.26
C ALA A 137 2.09 2.18 -1.43
N ASN A 138 1.95 3.35 -2.06
CA ASN A 138 2.04 4.67 -1.42
C ASN A 138 0.89 5.61 -1.78
N GLY A 139 -0.30 5.09 -2.03
CA GLY A 139 -1.49 5.91 -2.35
C GLY A 139 -2.05 6.72 -1.17
N PHE A 140 -1.43 6.62 0.01
CA PHE A 140 -1.67 7.51 1.14
C PHE A 140 -0.56 8.58 1.21
N GLU A 141 -0.94 9.84 1.13
CA GLU A 141 -0.04 10.98 1.23
C GLU A 141 -0.44 11.84 2.44
N ALA A 142 0.48 11.98 3.41
CA ALA A 142 0.24 12.81 4.58
C ALA A 142 0.23 14.29 4.22
N ILE A 143 -0.83 14.99 4.64
CA ILE A 143 -0.93 16.44 4.51
C ILE A 143 -0.35 17.04 5.79
N LYS A 144 0.69 17.87 5.64
CA LYS A 144 1.29 18.63 6.74
C LYS A 144 0.46 19.85 7.10
#